data_AF-A0A7C6EZD4-F1
#
_entry.id   AF-A0A7C6EZD4-F1
#
_cell.length_a   1.000
_cell.length_b   1.000
_cell.length_c   1.000
_cell.angle_alpha   90.00
_cell.angle_beta   90.00
_cell.angle_gamma   90.00
#
_symmetry.space_group_name_H-M   'P 1'
#
loop_
_entity.id
_entity.type
_entity.pdbx_description
1 polymer ?
#
loop_
_entity_poly.entity_id
_entity_poly.type
_entity_poly.pdbx_seq_one_letter_code
_entity_poly.pdbx_strand_id
1 'polypeptide(L)'
;MKIGLKLFTVLCSVVFTLRVTAQAVVYPFPQGVESSKIYKVTVDNREVFVYDAPVAPIASFDMAGPVDIEVQADRDIKWVDIRPRNLG
;
A
#
# COMPACT_ATOMS: atom_id res chain seq x y z
N MET A 1 27.37 10.00 -43.73
CA MET A 1 26.74 10.76 -42.62
C MET A 1 25.29 10.28 -42.37
N LYS A 2 25.08 8.99 -42.02
CA LYS A 2 23.73 8.40 -41.77
C LYS A 2 23.68 7.44 -40.59
N ILE A 3 24.81 7.18 -39.93
CA ILE A 3 24.95 6.18 -38.85
C ILE A 3 24.64 6.80 -37.48
N GLY A 4 24.99 8.08 -37.26
CA GLY A 4 24.74 8.78 -36.00
C GLY A 4 23.26 9.03 -35.68
N LEU A 5 22.41 9.17 -36.70
CA LEU A 5 20.97 9.44 -36.50
C LEU A 5 20.21 8.19 -36.04
N LYS A 6 20.59 6.99 -36.50
CA LYS A 6 19.96 5.72 -36.06
C LYS A 6 20.33 5.33 -34.64
N LEU A 7 21.53 5.68 -34.18
CA LEU A 7 22.00 5.36 -32.83
C LEU A 7 21.27 6.20 -31.76
N PHE A 8 20.91 7.44 -32.10
CA PHE A 8 20.18 8.34 -31.19
C PHE A 8 18.71 7.91 -31.01
N THR A 9 18.08 7.38 -32.05
CA THR A 9 16.68 6.90 -31.98
C THR A 9 16.55 5.64 -31.13
N VAL A 10 17.52 4.71 -31.20
CA VAL A 10 17.51 3.48 -30.39
C VAL A 10 17.76 3.78 -28.91
N LEU A 11 18.60 4.76 -28.58
CA LEU A 11 18.86 5.16 -27.20
C LEU A 11 17.63 5.80 -26.53
N CYS A 12 16.77 6.48 -27.29
CA CYS A 12 15.56 7.13 -26.77
C CYS A 12 14.44 6.11 -26.43
N SER A 13 14.40 4.96 -27.11
CA SER A 13 13.39 3.92 -26.87
C SER A 13 13.65 3.05 -25.64
N VAL A 14 14.88 3.06 -25.09
CA VAL A 14 15.26 2.20 -23.95
C VAL A 14 15.01 2.87 -22.59
N VAL A 15 14.84 4.20 -22.53
CA VAL A 15 14.85 4.95 -21.26
C VAL A 15 13.45 5.15 -20.64
N PHE A 16 12.36 4.80 -21.33
CA PHE A 16 10.99 5.06 -20.83
C PHE A 16 10.24 3.80 -20.39
N THR A 17 10.91 2.88 -19.69
CA THR A 17 10.21 2.01 -18.73
C THR A 17 10.11 2.72 -17.39
N LEU A 18 9.33 3.81 -17.36
CA LEU A 18 8.85 4.37 -16.09
C LEU A 18 7.99 3.28 -15.43
N ARG A 19 8.59 2.56 -14.49
CA ARG A 19 7.83 1.80 -13.50
C ARG A 19 7.05 2.85 -12.72
N VAL A 20 5.74 2.96 -12.98
CA VAL A 20 4.84 3.58 -12.01
C VAL A 20 5.03 2.79 -10.73
N THR A 21 5.74 3.38 -9.77
CA THR A 21 5.88 2.79 -8.45
C THR A 21 4.49 2.81 -7.86
N ALA A 22 3.90 1.64 -7.65
CA ALA A 22 2.71 1.58 -6.83
C ALA A 22 3.09 2.16 -5.46
N GLN A 23 2.31 3.13 -4.97
CA GLN A 23 2.66 3.87 -3.78
C GLN A 23 1.44 4.00 -2.90
N ALA A 24 1.48 3.38 -1.71
CA ALA A 24 0.50 3.71 -0.69
C ALA A 24 0.71 5.14 -0.16
N VAL A 25 -0.36 5.79 0.24
CA VAL A 25 -0.37 7.07 0.94
C VAL A 25 -0.93 6.79 2.33
N VAL A 26 -0.05 6.84 3.32
CA VAL A 26 -0.39 6.70 4.73
C VAL A 26 -0.69 8.08 5.30
N TYR A 27 -1.83 8.22 5.96
CA TYR A 27 -2.23 9.48 6.56
C TYR A 27 -1.50 9.75 7.88
N PRO A 28 -1.28 11.02 8.25
CA PRO A 28 -0.77 11.39 9.57
C PRO A 28 -1.66 10.84 10.68
N PHE A 29 -1.05 10.48 11.80
CA PHE A 29 -1.81 9.99 12.95
C PHE A 29 -2.58 11.15 13.57
N PRO A 30 -3.87 10.96 13.89
CA PRO A 30 -4.66 11.98 14.57
C PRO A 30 -4.07 12.30 15.94
N GLN A 31 -4.02 13.59 16.28
CA GLN A 31 -3.50 14.03 17.58
C GLN A 31 -4.50 13.73 18.70
N GLY A 32 -4.01 13.17 19.80
CA GLY A 32 -4.81 12.95 21.01
C GLY A 32 -5.83 11.80 20.92
N VAL A 33 -5.73 10.96 19.88
CA VAL A 33 -6.61 9.79 19.70
C VAL A 33 -5.78 8.52 19.87
N GLU A 34 -6.23 7.60 20.72
CA GLU A 34 -5.61 6.28 20.86
C GLU A 34 -5.95 5.40 19.64
N SER A 35 -4.93 4.70 19.13
CA SER A 35 -5.12 3.64 18.13
C SER A 35 -5.74 2.40 18.78
N SER A 36 -6.33 1.52 17.97
CA SER A 36 -6.84 0.24 18.41
C SER A 36 -5.77 -0.60 19.11
N LYS A 37 -6.16 -1.26 20.20
CA LYS A 37 -5.29 -2.15 20.98
C LYS A 37 -5.28 -3.58 20.44
N ILE A 38 -6.20 -3.89 19.54
CA ILE A 38 -6.47 -5.26 19.05
C ILE A 38 -5.68 -5.56 17.78
N TYR A 39 -5.56 -4.57 16.88
CA TYR A 39 -4.91 -4.75 15.59
C TYR A 39 -3.86 -3.66 15.33
N LYS A 40 -2.78 -4.07 14.67
CA LYS A 40 -1.81 -3.17 14.03
C LYS A 40 -1.77 -3.47 12.54
N VAL A 41 -1.69 -2.42 11.74
CA VAL A 41 -1.69 -2.54 10.27
C VAL A 41 -0.48 -1.81 9.71
N THR A 42 0.23 -2.46 8.80
CA THR A 42 1.22 -1.80 7.95
C THR A 42 0.84 -1.93 6.48
N VAL A 43 1.17 -0.90 5.70
CA VAL A 43 1.02 -0.89 4.25
C VAL A 43 2.37 -0.53 3.63
N ASP A 44 2.95 -1.43 2.84
CA ASP A 44 4.32 -1.33 2.33
C ASP A 44 5.33 -1.02 3.46
N ASN A 45 5.23 -1.71 4.60
CA ASN A 45 6.05 -1.52 5.81
C ASN A 45 5.88 -0.16 6.54
N ARG A 46 4.85 0.63 6.20
CA ARG A 46 4.52 1.87 6.91
C ARG A 46 3.29 1.67 7.78
N GLU A 47 3.37 2.06 9.04
CA GLU A 47 2.28 1.90 9.99
C GLU A 47 1.08 2.80 9.63
N VAL A 48 -0.11 2.22 9.60
CA VAL A 48 -1.37 2.94 9.38
C VAL A 48 -2.13 3.05 10.70
N PHE A 49 -2.68 4.22 10.98
CA PHE A 49 -3.51 4.42 12.16
C PHE A 49 -4.78 3.55 12.09
N VAL A 50 -5.03 2.77 13.15
CA VAL A 50 -6.23 1.94 13.27
C VAL A 50 -7.19 2.62 14.23
N TYR A 51 -8.27 3.19 13.72
CA TYR A 51 -9.32 3.78 14.53
C TYR A 51 -10.03 2.69 15.34
N ASP A 52 -10.17 2.89 16.65
CA ASP A 52 -10.97 2.03 17.52
C ASP A 52 -12.44 2.47 17.52
N ALA A 53 -13.13 2.26 16.39
CA ALA A 53 -14.52 2.70 16.25
C ALA A 53 -15.48 1.74 16.98
N PRO A 54 -16.67 2.22 17.45
CA PRO A 54 -17.58 1.41 18.29
C PRO A 54 -18.03 0.08 17.69
N VAL A 55 -18.03 -0.04 16.35
CA VAL A 55 -18.53 -1.22 15.64
C VAL A 55 -17.40 -2.17 15.26
N ALA A 56 -16.24 -1.64 14.83
CA ALA A 56 -15.06 -2.40 14.47
C ALA A 56 -13.85 -1.48 14.33
N PRO A 57 -12.61 -1.97 14.54
CA PRO A 57 -11.40 -1.23 14.19
C PRO A 57 -11.29 -0.97 12.68
N ILE A 58 -10.84 0.22 12.28
CA ILE A 58 -10.75 0.63 10.86
C ILE A 58 -9.37 1.23 10.58
N ALA A 59 -8.65 0.70 9.59
CA ALA A 59 -7.44 1.31 9.03
C ALA A 59 -7.78 1.94 7.68
N SER A 60 -7.33 3.18 7.45
CA SER A 60 -7.59 3.90 6.19
C SER A 60 -6.29 4.45 5.61
N PHE A 61 -6.12 4.25 4.31
CA PHE A 61 -4.98 4.68 3.51
C PHE A 61 -5.45 4.82 2.05
N ASP A 62 -4.66 5.52 1.23
CA ASP A 62 -4.88 5.58 -0.21
C ASP A 62 -3.77 4.83 -0.95
N MET A 63 -4.00 4.42 -2.20
CA MET A 63 -3.03 3.66 -2.97
C MET A 63 -3.20 3.89 -4.47
N ALA A 64 -2.08 4.00 -5.18
CA ALA A 64 -2.04 3.89 -6.62
C ALA A 64 -1.39 2.56 -7.00
N GLY A 65 -2.19 1.57 -7.41
CA GLY A 65 -1.69 0.23 -7.76
C GLY A 65 -1.63 -0.75 -6.57
N PRO A 66 -1.05 -1.95 -6.77
CA PRO A 66 -0.97 -2.97 -5.73
C PRO A 66 -0.06 -2.57 -4.57
N VAL A 67 -0.45 -2.93 -3.35
CA VAL A 67 0.31 -2.70 -2.11
C VAL A 67 0.27 -3.95 -1.24
N ASP A 68 1.28 -4.11 -0.39
CA ASP A 68 1.31 -5.20 0.58
C ASP A 68 0.74 -4.72 1.93
N ILE A 69 -0.24 -5.45 2.46
CA ILE A 69 -0.91 -5.13 3.73
C ILE A 69 -0.59 -6.23 4.74
N GLU A 70 0.01 -5.86 5.87
CA GLU A 70 0.20 -6.76 7.01
C GLU A 70 -0.78 -6.37 8.12
N VAL A 71 -1.51 -7.36 8.65
CA VAL A 71 -2.42 -7.19 9.78
C VAL A 71 -1.94 -8.08 10.92
N GLN A 72 -1.47 -7.48 12.00
CA GLN A 72 -1.11 -8.16 13.24
C GLN A 72 -2.25 -8.03 14.24
N ALA A 73 -2.59 -9.13 14.91
CA ALA A 73 -3.51 -9.13 16.04
C ALA A 73 -2.78 -9.36 17.36
N ASP A 74 -3.40 -8.97 18.46
CA ASP A 74 -2.96 -9.25 19.84
C ASP A 74 -3.10 -10.71 20.28
N ARG A 75 -3.50 -11.59 19.35
CA ARG A 75 -3.82 -13.00 19.58
C ARG A 75 -3.47 -13.84 18.36
N ASP A 76 -3.35 -15.15 18.56
CA ASP A 76 -3.11 -16.10 17.47
C ASP A 76 -4.29 -16.14 16.48
N ILE A 77 -3.96 -16.06 15.19
CA ILE A 77 -4.94 -16.10 14.11
C ILE A 77 -5.06 -17.54 13.59
N LYS A 78 -6.24 -18.14 13.77
CA LYS A 78 -6.53 -19.49 13.27
C LYS A 78 -6.87 -19.51 11.78
N TRP A 79 -7.64 -18.52 11.31
CA TRP A 79 -8.08 -18.38 9.93
C TRP A 79 -8.60 -16.96 9.68
N VAL A 80 -8.68 -16.53 8.42
CA VAL A 80 -9.14 -15.20 8.00
C VAL A 80 -10.22 -15.35 6.92
N ASP A 81 -11.25 -14.49 6.96
CA ASP A 81 -12.25 -14.31 5.92
C ASP A 81 -12.12 -12.89 5.35
N ILE A 82 -11.90 -12.76 4.05
CA ILE A 82 -11.86 -11.45 3.38
C ILE A 82 -13.22 -11.21 2.72
N ARG A 83 -13.83 -10.04 3.00
CA ARG A 83 -15.17 -9.70 2.52
C ARG A 83 -15.17 -8.41 1.70
N PRO A 84 -16.01 -8.34 0.64
CA PRO A 84 -16.84 -9.42 0.10
C PRO A 84 -16.01 -10.57 -0.49
N ARG A 85 -16.57 -11.79 -0.43
CA ARG A 85 -15.86 -13.05 -0.74
C ARG A 85 -15.25 -13.11 -2.15
N ASN A 86 -15.76 -12.31 -3.09
CA ASN A 86 -15.29 -12.28 -4.47
C ASN A 86 -14.11 -11.31 -4.72
N LEU A 87 -13.57 -10.70 -3.67
CA LEU A 87 -12.34 -9.89 -3.74
C LEU A 87 -11.08 -10.65 -3.30
N GLY A 88 -11.23 -11.89 -2.83
CA GLY A 88 -10.14 -12.77 -2.40
C GLY A 88 -9.89 -13.91 -3.38
#